data_AF-A0A6B2SIV8-F1
#
_entry.id   AF-A0A6B2SIV8-F1
#
_cell.length_a   1.000
_cell.length_b   1.000
_cell.length_c   1.000
_cell.angle_alpha   90.00
_cell.angle_beta   90.00
_cell.angle_gamma   90.00
#
_symmetry.space_group_name_H-M   'P 1'
#
loop_
_entity.id
_entity.type
_entity.pdbx_description
1 polymer ?
#
loop_
_entity_poly.entity_id
_entity_poly.type
_entity_poly.pdbx_seq_one_letter_code
_entity_poly.pdbx_strand_id
1 'polypeptide(L)' 'RGSAAEPAAGNDATAAVLRARLADKRVEVVGERSETRTVWANPDGTLTEDQAAGPVRFRADDGSWTGVD' A
#
# COMPACT_ATOMS: atom_id res chain seq x y z
N ARG A 1 12.54 -17.68 2.63
CA ARG A 1 12.67 -16.85 1.41
C ARG A 1 11.30 -16.87 0.75
N GLY A 2 10.53 -15.78 0.78
CA GLY A 2 9.17 -15.72 0.24
C GLY A 2 8.48 -14.44 0.74
N SER A 3 7.74 -13.67 -0.03
CA SER A 3 7.43 -13.73 -1.46
C SER A 3 7.43 -12.28 -1.94
N ALA A 4 8.19 -12.00 -3.01
CA ALA A 4 8.07 -10.75 -3.73
C ALA A 4 6.68 -10.72 -4.36
N ALA A 5 5.81 -9.83 -3.88
CA ALA A 5 4.48 -9.63 -4.45
C ALA A 5 4.64 -9.05 -5.87
N GLU A 6 3.97 -9.70 -6.80
CA GLU A 6 3.91 -9.37 -8.23
C GLU A 6 3.44 -7.91 -8.46
N PRO A 7 3.97 -7.17 -9.45
CA PRO A 7 3.59 -5.78 -9.67
C PRO A 7 2.23 -5.73 -10.37
N ALA A 8 1.14 -5.76 -9.61
CA ALA A 8 -0.20 -5.59 -10.13
C ALA A 8 -0.45 -4.12 -10.47
N ALA A 9 -0.31 -3.73 -11.74
CA ALA A 9 -0.61 -2.46 -12.47
C ALA A 9 -1.35 -1.23 -11.82
N GLY A 10 -1.91 -1.31 -10.62
CA GLY A 10 -2.15 -0.20 -9.68
C GLY A 10 -1.09 -0.07 -8.55
N ASN A 11 -0.05 -0.92 -8.57
CA ASN A 11 0.92 -1.22 -7.50
C ASN A 11 2.12 -0.29 -7.38
N ASP A 12 2.41 0.53 -8.40
CA ASP A 12 3.69 1.24 -8.45
C ASP A 12 3.63 2.61 -7.79
N ALA A 13 4.66 2.90 -6.97
CA ALA A 13 4.81 4.16 -6.25
C ALA A 13 4.72 5.39 -7.18
N THR A 14 5.26 5.30 -8.40
CA THR A 14 5.21 6.38 -9.39
C THR A 14 3.78 6.75 -9.77
N ALA A 15 2.93 5.77 -10.04
CA ALA A 15 1.53 6.01 -10.38
C ALA A 15 0.75 6.57 -9.19
N ALA A 16 1.05 6.08 -7.98
CA ALA A 16 0.45 6.60 -6.75
C ALA A 16 0.84 8.06 -6.50
N VAL A 17 2.10 8.45 -6.70
CA VAL A 17 2.57 9.84 -6.58
C VAL A 17 1.87 10.75 -7.58
N LEU A 18 1.74 10.33 -8.84
CA LEU A 18 1.02 11.12 -9.85
C LEU A 18 -0.45 11.34 -9.45
N ARG A 19 -1.13 10.29 -8.98
CA ARG A 19 -2.52 10.40 -8.50
C ARG A 19 -2.62 11.28 -7.26
N ALA A 20 -1.68 11.18 -6.33
CA ALA A 20 -1.68 11.97 -5.11
C ALA A 20 -1.53 13.48 -5.40
N ARG A 21 -0.66 13.82 -6.36
CA ARG A 21 -0.49 15.17 -6.88
C ARG A 21 -1.75 15.72 -7.55
N LEU A 22 -2.37 14.92 -8.43
CA LEU A 22 -3.57 15.34 -9.16
C LEU A 22 -4.78 15.51 -8.24
N ALA A 23 -4.89 14.69 -7.19
CA ALA A 23 -5.99 14.71 -6.24
C ALA A 23 -5.75 15.65 -5.04
N ASP A 24 -4.53 16.18 -4.90
CA ASP A 24 -4.04 16.90 -3.72
C ASP A 24 -4.31 16.16 -2.39
N LYS A 25 -4.21 14.83 -2.44
CA LYS A 25 -4.48 13.92 -1.31
C LYS A 25 -3.52 12.76 -1.33
N ARG A 26 -3.17 12.22 -0.16
CA ARG A 26 -2.36 11.00 -0.10
C ARG A 26 -3.08 9.82 -0.74
N VAL A 27 -2.34 8.99 -1.46
CA VAL A 27 -2.84 7.79 -2.14
C VAL A 27 -2.01 6.60 -1.68
N GLU A 28 -2.67 5.48 -1.37
CA GLU A 28 -1.97 4.28 -0.94
C GLU A 28 -1.23 3.60 -2.10
N VAL A 29 -0.01 3.12 -1.82
CA VAL A 29 0.77 2.27 -2.72
C VAL A 29 0.41 0.82 -2.43
N VAL A 30 -0.67 0.34 -3.06
CA VAL A 30 -1.26 -0.98 -2.80
C VAL A 30 -0.25 -2.13 -3.01
N GLY A 31 0.76 -1.95 -3.86
CA GLY A 31 1.78 -2.97 -4.13
C GLY A 31 2.78 -3.23 -3.03
N GLU A 32 2.94 -2.28 -2.11
CA GLU A 32 3.83 -2.38 -0.95
C GLU A 32 3.08 -2.78 0.32
N ARG A 33 1.77 -3.08 0.21
CA ARG A 33 0.94 -3.45 1.36
C ARG A 33 1.32 -4.83 1.88
N SER A 34 1.54 -4.92 3.19
CA SER A 34 1.64 -6.19 3.91
C SER A 34 0.65 -6.23 5.09
N GLU A 35 0.69 -7.32 5.85
CA GLU A 35 -0.10 -7.49 7.07
C GLU A 35 0.21 -6.43 8.14
N THR A 36 1.43 -5.89 8.14
CA THR A 36 1.94 -4.94 9.14
C THR A 36 2.34 -3.58 8.56
N ARG A 37 2.46 -3.46 7.24
CA ARG A 37 2.99 -2.27 6.56
C ARG A 37 2.01 -1.68 5.58
N THR A 38 1.98 -0.36 5.50
CA THR A 38 1.22 0.41 4.50
C THR A 38 2.09 1.56 4.00
N VAL A 39 2.21 1.74 2.69
CA VAL A 39 2.95 2.86 2.11
C VAL A 39 1.97 3.82 1.45
N TRP A 40 2.20 5.11 1.63
CA TRP A 40 1.40 6.21 1.11
C TRP A 40 2.26 7.12 0.25
N ALA A 41 1.76 7.50 -0.92
CA ALA A 41 2.30 8.57 -1.73
C ALA A 41 1.63 9.90 -1.35
N ASN A 42 2.43 10.92 -1.07
CA ASN A 42 1.96 12.23 -0.67
C ASN A 42 1.89 13.20 -1.85
N PRO A 43 1.04 14.24 -1.80
CA PRO A 43 0.92 15.24 -2.88
C PRO A 43 2.22 16.00 -3.18
N ASP A 44 3.08 16.19 -2.18
CA ASP A 44 4.41 16.80 -2.38
C ASP A 44 5.38 15.89 -3.16
N GLY A 45 5.04 14.61 -3.34
CA GLY A 45 5.86 13.59 -3.98
C GLY A 45 6.75 12.80 -3.03
N THR A 46 6.63 13.00 -1.72
CA THR A 46 7.26 12.14 -0.71
C THR A 46 6.46 10.84 -0.53
N LEU A 47 7.09 9.85 0.11
CA LEU A 47 6.43 8.63 0.56
C LEU A 47 6.41 8.60 2.10
N THR A 48 5.29 8.17 2.67
CA THR A 48 5.16 7.87 4.09
C THR A 48 4.87 6.39 4.26
N GLU A 49 5.39 5.81 5.33
CA GLU A 49 5.18 4.42 5.67
C GLU A 49 4.58 4.31 7.07
N ASP A 50 3.45 3.61 7.16
CA ASP A 50 2.84 3.23 8.42
C ASP A 50 3.22 1.77 8.73
N GLN A 51 3.82 1.56 9.89
CA GLN A 51 4.21 0.24 10.42
C GLN A 51 3.43 -0.06 11.69
N ALA A 52 2.84 -1.25 11.76
CA ALA A 52 2.15 -1.77 12.94
C ALA A 52 3.04 -2.75 13.71
N ALA A 53 2.84 -2.83 15.03
CA ALA A 53 3.56 -3.78 15.90
C ALA A 53 3.18 -5.25 15.65
N GLY A 54 2.09 -5.50 14.92
CA GLY A 54 1.60 -6.83 14.54
C GLY A 54 0.61 -6.75 13.38
N PRO A 55 0.10 -7.89 12.89
CA PRO A 55 -0.85 -7.94 11.78
C PRO A 55 -2.12 -7.14 12.09
N VAL A 56 -2.42 -6.14 11.27
CA VAL A 56 -3.68 -5.38 11.33
C VAL A 56 -4.67 -5.81 10.25
N ARG A 57 -4.20 -6.62 9.31
CA ARG A 57 -4.97 -7.18 8.20
C ARG A 57 -4.38 -8.51 7.77
N PHE A 58 -5.22 -9.38 7.21
CA PHE A 58 -4.80 -10.61 6.55
C PHE A 58 -5.39 -10.69 5.15
N ARG A 59 -4.76 -11.49 4.29
CA ARG A 59 -5.29 -11.76 2.94
C ARG A 59 -6.18 -13.00 3.01
N ALA A 60 -7.46 -12.84 2.71
CA ALA A 60 -8.41 -13.94 2.65
C ALA A 60 -8.17 -14.82 1.41
N ASP A 61 -8.76 -16.01 1.40
CA ASP A 61 -8.61 -16.99 0.31
C ASP A 61 -9.09 -16.47 -1.06
N ASP A 62 -10.01 -15.51 -1.04
CA ASP A 62 -10.49 -14.80 -2.24
C ASP A 62 -9.54 -13.70 -2.74
N GLY A 63 -8.40 -13.51 -2.06
CA GLY A 63 -7.39 -12.52 -2.37
C GLY A 63 -7.68 -11.11 -1.85
N SER A 64 -8.81 -10.90 -1.15
CA SER A 64 -9.16 -9.63 -0.52
C SER A 64 -8.38 -9.40 0.77
N TRP A 65 -8.23 -8.13 1.15
CA TRP A 65 -7.64 -7.74 2.43
C TRP A 65 -8.74 -7.53 3.46
N THR A 66 -8.68 -8.26 4.58
CA THR A 66 -9.63 -8.18 5.69
C THR A 66 -8.92 -7.67 6.94
N GLY A 67 -9.54 -6.73 7.66
CA GLY A 67 -9.04 -6.24 8.94
C GLY A 67 -9.05 -7.33 10.01
N VAL A 68 -8.15 -7.24 10.98
CA VAL A 68 -8.08 -8.19 12.12
C VAL A 68 -9.03 -7.81 13.26
N ASP A 69 -9.61 -6.60 13.23
CA ASP A 69 -10.56 -6.10 14.24
C ASP A 69 -11.92 -6.84 14.25
#